data_AF-A0A941S039-F1
#
_entry.id   AF-A0A941S039-F1
#
_cell.length_a   1.000
_cell.length_b   1.000
_cell.length_c   1.000
_cell.angle_alpha   90.00
_cell.angle_beta   90.00
_cell.angle_gamma   90.00
#
_symmetry.space_group_name_H-M   'P 1'
#
loop_
_entity.id
_entity.type
_entity.pdbx_description
1 polymer ?
#
loop_
_entity_poly.entity_id
_entity_poly.type
_entity_poly.pdbx_seq_one_letter_code
_entity_poly.pdbx_strand_id
1 'polypeptide(L)'
;MRMVCALAVATALLFGTATGQGGEPTDPPAFNHARVPEAWKKYADKLSFGAGQTLALVDDGCKLDMPEWSKSDGQVPKVRVSYDSVDGDDDPKHEGKGYHGSTIGVPSSLNYMGRWGVAYNNQVAVIRALECCHCNRADHVSLAKGLKWVADNCEKYQITTVNLAPVDDLEHGEPVASDIDQPLRRLRALGIWVSAPAGNHTFTQGISWPACQPSCIAIGAVTPGADRVHLDRSAKIDLVVPAGATSSSNAIACGTAMLLREAIAKTKFDWQQEGPTLPEALLKIMQKTGTEVADPGSGLTFRRLDVVAALDYVFANGASR
;
A
#
# COMPACT_ATOMS: atom_id res chain seq x y z
N MET A 1 47.82 -9.67 57.86
CA MET A 1 48.38 -10.21 56.61
C MET A 1 47.29 -10.96 55.85
N ARG A 2 46.52 -10.25 55.00
CA ARG A 2 45.60 -10.87 54.03
C ARG A 2 45.62 -9.99 52.77
N MET A 3 46.22 -10.55 51.73
CA MET A 3 46.39 -9.96 50.41
C MET A 3 45.10 -10.27 49.64
N VAL A 4 44.38 -9.25 49.19
CA VAL A 4 43.22 -9.43 48.29
C VAL A 4 43.72 -9.24 46.86
N CYS A 5 43.66 -10.31 46.09
CA CYS A 5 44.03 -10.38 44.69
C CYS A 5 42.84 -9.89 43.86
N ALA A 6 42.97 -8.76 43.15
CA ALA A 6 41.96 -8.27 42.23
C ALA A 6 42.25 -8.83 40.83
N LEU A 7 41.37 -9.72 40.35
CA LEU A 7 41.40 -10.27 39.00
C LEU A 7 40.66 -9.31 38.07
N ALA A 8 41.37 -8.61 37.19
CA ALA A 8 40.77 -7.77 36.15
C ALA A 8 40.28 -8.65 35.00
N VAL A 9 38.96 -8.72 34.80
CA VAL A 9 38.33 -9.35 33.64
C VAL A 9 38.19 -8.30 32.55
N ALA A 10 39.01 -8.41 31.51
CA ALA A 10 38.87 -7.59 30.30
C ALA A 10 37.71 -8.14 29.46
N THR A 11 36.62 -7.39 29.38
CA THR A 11 35.49 -7.71 28.49
C THR A 11 35.84 -7.28 27.06
N ALA A 12 36.15 -8.25 26.21
CA ALA A 12 36.29 -8.03 24.78
C ALA A 12 34.90 -7.74 24.17
N LEU A 13 34.70 -6.51 23.70
CA LEU A 13 33.55 -6.13 22.88
C LEU A 13 33.72 -6.76 21.50
N LEU A 14 33.06 -7.90 21.28
CA LEU A 14 32.87 -8.46 19.95
C LEU A 14 31.83 -7.61 19.21
N PHE A 15 32.28 -6.76 18.30
CA PHE A 15 31.43 -6.18 17.27
C PHE A 15 31.00 -7.31 16.33
N GLY A 16 29.83 -7.90 16.60
CA GLY A 16 29.17 -8.77 15.66
C GLY A 16 28.76 -7.96 14.44
N THR A 17 29.45 -8.17 13.31
CA THR A 17 28.94 -7.76 12.00
C THR A 17 27.71 -8.62 11.72
N ALA A 18 26.52 -8.09 11.95
CA ALA A 18 25.28 -8.70 11.49
C ALA A 18 25.36 -8.76 9.97
N THR A 19 25.69 -9.93 9.43
CA THR A 19 25.53 -10.23 8.00
C THR A 19 24.03 -10.28 7.75
N GLY A 20 23.44 -9.13 7.45
CA GLY A 20 22.01 -8.99 7.19
C GLY A 20 21.62 -9.83 5.99
N GLN A 21 20.94 -10.95 6.23
CA GLN A 21 20.07 -11.52 5.21
C GLN A 21 19.01 -10.45 4.92
N GLY A 22 18.88 -10.04 3.65
CA GLY A 22 17.79 -9.16 3.23
C GLY A 22 16.44 -9.82 3.56
N GLY A 23 15.43 -9.03 3.89
CA GLY A 23 14.14 -9.57 4.33
C GLY A 23 13.42 -10.33 3.22
N GLU A 24 12.69 -11.36 3.64
CA GLU A 24 11.90 -12.22 2.77
C GLU A 24 10.56 -11.55 2.40
N PRO A 25 10.14 -11.58 1.13
CA PRO A 25 8.86 -11.00 0.74
C PRO A 25 7.67 -11.73 1.37
N THR A 26 6.62 -10.98 1.73
CA THR A 26 5.37 -11.56 2.27
C THR A 26 4.67 -12.50 1.28
N ASP A 27 4.79 -12.21 -0.02
CA ASP A 27 4.29 -13.02 -1.13
C ASP A 27 5.41 -13.13 -2.19
N PRO A 28 6.31 -14.13 -2.10
CA PRO A 28 7.46 -14.23 -2.99
C PRO A 28 7.12 -14.28 -4.48
N PRO A 29 6.14 -15.09 -4.95
CA PRO A 29 5.75 -15.08 -6.36
C PRO A 29 5.32 -13.70 -6.87
N ALA A 30 4.43 -13.01 -6.15
CA ALA A 30 3.97 -11.68 -6.53
C ALA A 30 5.11 -10.65 -6.52
N PHE A 31 5.90 -10.64 -5.45
CA PHE A 31 6.95 -9.65 -5.24
C PHE A 31 8.10 -9.82 -6.24
N ASN A 32 8.48 -11.05 -6.56
CA ASN A 32 9.49 -11.31 -7.57
C ASN A 32 9.02 -10.85 -8.95
N HIS A 33 7.76 -11.11 -9.31
CA HIS A 33 7.19 -10.69 -10.59
C HIS A 33 7.06 -9.16 -10.70
N ALA A 34 6.75 -8.48 -9.59
CA ALA A 34 6.78 -7.02 -9.49
C ALA A 34 8.19 -6.42 -9.28
N ARG A 35 9.22 -7.26 -9.14
CA ARG A 35 10.64 -6.91 -8.89
C ARG A 35 10.89 -6.15 -7.58
N VAL A 36 10.09 -6.40 -6.56
CA VAL A 36 10.21 -5.76 -5.24
C VAL A 36 11.54 -6.08 -4.54
N PRO A 37 12.00 -7.34 -4.43
CA PRO A 37 13.27 -7.64 -3.75
C PRO A 37 14.49 -7.07 -4.50
N GLU A 38 14.41 -6.98 -5.83
CA GLU A 38 15.43 -6.30 -6.63
C GLU A 38 15.47 -4.80 -6.32
N ALA A 39 14.31 -4.15 -6.16
CA ALA A 39 14.24 -2.76 -5.73
C ALA A 39 14.85 -2.57 -4.33
N TRP A 40 14.55 -3.46 -3.37
CA TRP A 40 15.18 -3.42 -2.04
C TRP A 40 16.70 -3.47 -2.12
N LYS A 41 17.25 -4.41 -2.91
CA LYS A 41 18.69 -4.55 -3.08
C LYS A 41 19.32 -3.35 -3.79
N LYS A 42 18.72 -2.89 -4.89
CA LYS A 42 19.27 -1.83 -5.76
C LYS A 42 19.25 -0.46 -5.10
N TYR A 43 18.30 -0.22 -4.21
CA TYR A 43 18.05 1.08 -3.58
C TYR A 43 18.33 1.09 -2.07
N ALA A 44 18.99 0.06 -1.53
CA ALA A 44 19.24 -0.10 -0.10
C ALA A 44 19.96 1.08 0.57
N ASP A 45 20.86 1.74 -0.17
CA ASP A 45 21.64 2.90 0.25
C ASP A 45 20.94 4.24 -0.06
N LYS A 46 19.83 4.20 -0.80
CA LYS A 46 19.13 5.39 -1.30
C LYS A 46 17.78 5.59 -0.65
N LEU A 47 17.01 4.53 -0.43
CA LEU A 47 15.67 4.56 0.13
C LEU A 47 15.64 3.98 1.54
N SER A 48 14.73 4.51 2.34
CA SER A 48 14.38 3.98 3.66
C SER A 48 13.24 2.98 3.59
N PHE A 49 12.61 2.82 2.43
CA PHE A 49 11.49 1.91 2.19
C PHE A 49 10.26 2.25 3.03
N GLY A 50 9.89 3.54 3.05
CA GLY A 50 8.67 4.03 3.65
C GLY A 50 8.82 4.70 5.02
N ALA A 51 10.03 4.78 5.59
CA ALA A 51 10.22 5.45 6.87
C ALA A 51 9.73 6.91 6.84
N GLY A 52 9.02 7.32 7.90
CA GLY A 52 8.43 8.65 8.00
C GLY A 52 7.14 8.84 7.19
N GLN A 53 6.60 7.79 6.59
CA GLN A 53 5.32 7.79 5.90
C GLN A 53 4.34 6.83 6.59
N THR A 54 3.04 7.13 6.49
CA THR A 54 1.96 6.31 7.04
C THR A 54 0.99 5.90 5.94
N LEU A 55 0.65 4.61 5.90
CA LEU A 55 -0.42 4.06 5.06
C LEU A 55 -1.72 3.96 5.88
N ALA A 56 -2.80 4.61 5.44
CA ALA A 56 -4.12 4.37 6.01
C ALA A 56 -4.70 3.07 5.46
N LEU A 57 -5.08 2.16 6.36
CA LEU A 57 -5.78 0.90 6.08
C LEU A 57 -7.26 1.15 6.38
N VAL A 58 -8.09 1.33 5.36
CA VAL A 58 -9.51 1.65 5.51
C VAL A 58 -10.32 0.42 5.11
N ASP A 59 -10.92 -0.26 6.10
CA ASP A 59 -11.59 -1.56 5.91
C ASP A 59 -12.55 -1.90 7.07
N ASP A 60 -12.81 -3.19 7.31
CA ASP A 60 -13.74 -3.75 8.29
C ASP A 60 -13.15 -3.96 9.71
N GLY A 61 -12.06 -3.25 10.02
CA GLY A 61 -11.39 -3.28 11.33
C GLY A 61 -10.06 -4.04 11.33
N CYS A 62 -9.50 -4.28 12.52
CA CYS A 62 -8.19 -4.94 12.68
C CYS A 62 -7.99 -5.51 14.08
N LYS A 63 -7.32 -6.67 14.16
CA LYS A 63 -6.76 -7.21 15.41
C LYS A 63 -5.39 -6.59 15.67
N LEU A 64 -5.39 -5.46 16.38
CA LEU A 64 -4.15 -4.71 16.66
C LEU A 64 -3.13 -5.50 17.50
N ASP A 65 -3.56 -6.51 18.24
CA ASP A 65 -2.72 -7.36 19.07
C ASP A 65 -1.94 -8.42 18.27
N MET A 66 -2.28 -8.65 16.99
CA MET A 66 -1.52 -9.53 16.11
C MET A 66 -0.02 -9.18 16.14
N PRO A 67 0.89 -10.16 16.30
CA PRO A 67 2.33 -9.89 16.40
C PRO A 67 2.90 -9.08 15.23
N GLU A 68 2.38 -9.29 14.03
CA GLU A 68 2.70 -8.55 12.81
C GLU A 68 2.55 -7.02 12.97
N TRP A 69 1.60 -6.59 13.79
CA TRP A 69 1.30 -5.20 14.08
C TRP A 69 1.85 -4.74 15.43
N SER A 70 1.74 -5.56 16.47
CA SER A 70 2.11 -5.21 17.84
C SER A 70 3.61 -5.40 18.16
N LYS A 71 4.32 -6.20 17.37
CA LYS A 71 5.72 -6.60 17.60
C LYS A 71 6.60 -6.43 16.37
N SER A 72 6.33 -5.42 15.55
CA SER A 72 7.13 -5.15 14.35
C SER A 72 8.61 -4.92 14.68
N ASP A 73 9.49 -5.39 13.80
CA ASP A 73 10.96 -5.23 13.91
C ASP A 73 11.43 -3.80 13.54
N GLY A 74 10.50 -2.90 13.21
CA GLY A 74 10.79 -1.50 12.90
C GLY A 74 11.24 -0.70 14.13
N GLN A 75 11.89 0.44 13.89
CA GLN A 75 12.39 1.32 14.96
C GLN A 75 11.29 2.05 15.73
N VAL A 76 10.08 2.10 15.16
CA VAL A 76 8.90 2.75 15.73
C VAL A 76 7.73 1.77 15.72
N PRO A 77 6.72 1.94 16.61
CA PRO A 77 5.52 1.14 16.56
C PRO A 77 4.89 1.18 15.16
N LYS A 78 4.54 0.00 14.64
CA LYS A 78 3.99 -0.15 13.29
C LYS A 78 2.65 0.55 13.15
N VAL A 79 1.75 0.34 14.11
CA VAL A 79 0.49 1.06 14.20
C VAL A 79 0.76 2.43 14.82
N ARG A 80 0.52 3.50 14.05
CA ARG A 80 0.71 4.87 14.50
C ARG A 80 -0.54 5.44 15.18
N VAL A 81 -1.70 5.07 14.67
CA VAL A 81 -3.01 5.56 15.13
C VAL A 81 -4.09 4.60 14.65
N SER A 82 -5.20 4.55 15.37
CA SER A 82 -6.43 3.89 14.95
C SER A 82 -7.61 4.84 15.04
N TYR A 83 -8.65 4.57 14.25
CA TYR A 83 -9.91 5.28 14.32
C TYR A 83 -11.05 4.36 13.86
N ASP A 84 -12.18 4.45 14.55
CA ASP A 84 -13.43 3.81 14.20
C ASP A 84 -14.42 4.86 13.73
N SER A 85 -14.76 4.84 12.44
CA SER A 85 -15.74 5.76 11.86
C SER A 85 -17.17 5.21 11.82
N VAL A 86 -17.36 3.94 12.18
CA VAL A 86 -18.67 3.32 12.38
C VAL A 86 -19.23 3.81 13.71
N ASP A 87 -18.45 3.67 14.79
CA ASP A 87 -18.87 3.99 16.16
C ASP A 87 -18.37 5.35 16.67
N GLY A 88 -17.34 5.92 16.03
CA GLY A 88 -16.82 7.25 16.36
C GLY A 88 -15.84 7.27 17.53
N ASP A 89 -15.07 6.20 17.71
CA ASP A 89 -14.01 6.09 18.72
C ASP A 89 -12.65 5.67 18.11
N ASP A 90 -11.70 5.22 18.93
CA ASP A 90 -10.35 4.85 18.49
C ASP A 90 -10.11 3.32 18.52
N ASP A 91 -11.13 2.48 18.77
CA ASP A 91 -11.03 1.02 18.81
C ASP A 91 -11.42 0.38 17.47
N PRO A 92 -10.46 0.05 16.59
CA PRO A 92 -10.78 -0.39 15.24
C PRO A 92 -11.05 -1.90 15.18
N LYS A 93 -11.34 -2.57 16.31
CA LYS A 93 -11.45 -4.03 16.33
C LYS A 93 -12.50 -4.50 15.33
N HIS A 94 -12.32 -5.73 14.83
CA HIS A 94 -13.39 -6.34 14.05
C HIS A 94 -14.63 -6.51 14.91
N GLU A 95 -15.77 -6.07 14.40
CA GLU A 95 -17.09 -6.36 14.93
C GLU A 95 -17.98 -6.95 13.83
N GLY A 96 -19.12 -7.52 14.22
CA GLY A 96 -20.08 -8.08 13.28
C GLY A 96 -19.47 -9.15 12.36
N LYS A 97 -19.34 -8.83 11.08
CA LYS A 97 -18.84 -9.73 10.03
C LYS A 97 -17.40 -9.40 9.60
N GLY A 98 -16.70 -8.54 10.34
CA GLY A 98 -15.34 -8.12 10.00
C GLY A 98 -14.32 -9.25 10.14
N TYR A 99 -13.42 -9.36 9.16
CA TYR A 99 -12.31 -10.32 9.20
C TYR A 99 -11.10 -9.92 8.37
N HIS A 100 -11.26 -8.96 7.45
CA HIS A 100 -10.36 -8.75 6.33
C HIS A 100 -9.25 -7.74 6.67
N GLY A 101 -9.63 -6.62 7.29
CA GLY A 101 -8.76 -5.46 7.51
C GLY A 101 -7.49 -5.72 8.32
N SER A 102 -7.43 -6.79 9.12
CA SER A 102 -6.19 -7.25 9.77
C SER A 102 -5.06 -7.59 8.79
N THR A 103 -5.38 -7.90 7.53
CA THR A 103 -4.43 -8.46 6.56
C THR A 103 -4.15 -7.53 5.38
N ILE A 104 -4.98 -6.52 5.13
CA ILE A 104 -4.86 -5.65 3.93
C ILE A 104 -3.56 -4.85 3.88
N GLY A 105 -2.94 -4.59 5.03
CA GLY A 105 -1.66 -3.91 5.11
C GLY A 105 -0.45 -4.82 4.87
N VAL A 106 -0.60 -6.15 4.94
CA VAL A 106 0.54 -7.09 4.97
C VAL A 106 1.44 -6.96 3.74
N PRO A 107 0.92 -7.02 2.50
CA PRO A 107 1.77 -6.90 1.31
C PRO A 107 2.47 -5.54 1.19
N SER A 108 1.94 -4.50 1.83
CA SER A 108 2.52 -3.16 1.78
C SER A 108 3.54 -2.91 2.90
N SER A 109 3.19 -3.28 4.13
CA SER A 109 3.71 -2.62 5.33
C SER A 109 4.31 -3.59 6.36
N LEU A 110 4.22 -4.91 6.16
CA LEU A 110 4.74 -5.87 7.14
C LEU A 110 6.24 -5.67 7.36
N ASN A 111 6.66 -5.73 8.63
CA ASN A 111 8.06 -5.85 9.01
C ASN A 111 8.13 -6.66 10.31
N TYR A 112 8.18 -7.98 10.17
CA TYR A 112 8.09 -8.90 11.30
C TYR A 112 8.82 -10.21 11.01
N MET A 113 9.72 -10.60 11.91
CA MET A 113 10.56 -11.80 11.83
C MET A 113 11.30 -11.92 10.49
N GLY A 114 11.83 -10.80 10.00
CA GLY A 114 12.53 -10.75 8.71
C GLY A 114 11.64 -10.87 7.48
N ARG A 115 10.30 -10.90 7.62
CA ARG A 115 9.36 -10.85 6.49
C ARG A 115 8.89 -9.41 6.23
N TRP A 116 8.97 -8.98 4.98
CA TRP A 116 8.77 -7.59 4.56
C TRP A 116 7.67 -7.42 3.51
N GLY A 117 6.83 -6.41 3.72
CA GLY A 117 6.01 -5.79 2.68
C GLY A 117 6.82 -4.78 1.85
N VAL A 118 6.25 -4.27 0.75
CA VAL A 118 6.96 -3.38 -0.19
C VAL A 118 7.64 -2.18 0.50
N ALA A 119 6.89 -1.48 1.36
CA ALA A 119 7.30 -0.33 2.16
C ALA A 119 7.39 -0.70 3.65
N TYR A 120 8.14 -1.75 3.97
CA TYR A 120 8.22 -2.37 5.29
C TYR A 120 8.61 -1.41 6.44
N ASN A 121 9.25 -0.28 6.17
CA ASN A 121 9.64 0.70 7.21
C ASN A 121 8.62 1.82 7.43
N ASN A 122 7.48 1.79 6.72
CA ASN A 122 6.38 2.72 7.00
C ASN A 122 5.69 2.45 8.34
N GLN A 123 4.73 3.31 8.68
CA GLN A 123 3.72 3.03 9.70
C GLN A 123 2.34 2.85 9.06
N VAL A 124 1.38 2.38 9.85
CA VAL A 124 -0.02 2.24 9.42
C VAL A 124 -0.96 3.05 10.33
N ALA A 125 -1.98 3.65 9.72
CA ALA A 125 -3.15 4.19 10.40
C ALA A 125 -4.32 3.23 10.15
N VAL A 126 -4.89 2.65 11.19
CA VAL A 126 -5.93 1.60 11.04
C VAL A 126 -7.31 2.23 11.20
N ILE A 127 -8.12 2.18 10.13
CA ILE A 127 -9.43 2.82 10.10
C ILE A 127 -10.52 1.76 9.91
N ARG A 128 -11.30 1.48 10.95
CA ARG A 128 -12.57 0.73 10.80
C ARG A 128 -13.59 1.68 10.19
N ALA A 129 -14.11 1.32 9.02
CA ALA A 129 -14.99 2.19 8.24
C ALA A 129 -16.30 1.54 7.79
N LEU A 130 -16.48 0.27 8.10
CA LEU A 130 -17.62 -0.56 7.76
C LEU A 130 -17.56 -1.86 8.57
N GLU A 131 -18.63 -2.64 8.50
CA GLU A 131 -18.77 -3.90 9.24
C GLU A 131 -18.27 -5.14 8.48
N CYS A 132 -18.17 -5.08 7.14
CA CYS A 132 -17.79 -6.22 6.31
C CYS A 132 -17.18 -5.77 4.99
N CYS A 133 -15.99 -6.27 4.65
CA CYS A 133 -15.28 -5.87 3.43
C CYS A 133 -16.10 -6.08 2.15
N HIS A 134 -16.97 -7.09 2.13
CA HIS A 134 -18.04 -7.27 1.13
C HIS A 134 -19.19 -6.32 1.45
N CYS A 135 -18.92 -5.04 1.22
CA CYS A 135 -19.73 -3.93 1.69
C CYS A 135 -21.03 -3.79 0.90
N ASN A 136 -21.93 -2.98 1.44
CA ASN A 136 -23.07 -2.47 0.71
C ASN A 136 -22.84 -0.99 0.42
N ARG A 137 -23.42 -0.47 -0.67
CA ARG A 137 -23.44 0.97 -0.94
C ARG A 137 -23.95 1.81 0.24
N ALA A 138 -24.83 1.27 1.09
CA ALA A 138 -25.30 1.92 2.31
C ALA A 138 -24.17 2.26 3.31
N ASP A 139 -23.03 1.58 3.24
CA ASP A 139 -21.85 1.84 4.07
C ASP A 139 -21.11 3.12 3.67
N HIS A 140 -21.55 3.81 2.60
CA HIS A 140 -20.94 5.05 2.13
C HIS A 140 -20.82 6.14 3.21
N VAL A 141 -21.70 6.17 4.20
CA VAL A 141 -21.70 7.18 5.26
C VAL A 141 -20.51 7.00 6.21
N SER A 142 -20.30 5.79 6.75
CA SER A 142 -19.16 5.49 7.62
C SER A 142 -17.86 5.54 6.81
N LEU A 143 -17.86 5.03 5.57
CA LEU A 143 -16.69 5.11 4.70
C LEU A 143 -16.27 6.55 4.40
N ALA A 144 -17.23 7.44 4.13
CA ALA A 144 -16.98 8.86 3.93
C ALA A 144 -16.43 9.53 5.20
N LYS A 145 -16.94 9.17 6.39
CA LYS A 145 -16.39 9.65 7.67
C LYS A 145 -14.95 9.21 7.87
N GLY A 146 -14.62 7.95 7.61
CA GLY A 146 -13.26 7.42 7.69
C GLY A 146 -12.30 8.15 6.75
N LEU A 147 -12.67 8.30 5.47
CA LEU A 147 -11.87 9.03 4.49
C LEU A 147 -11.70 10.52 4.84
N LYS A 148 -12.76 11.15 5.37
CA LYS A 148 -12.69 12.53 5.87
C LYS A 148 -11.72 12.65 7.05
N TRP A 149 -11.78 11.71 8.00
CA TRP A 149 -10.85 11.68 9.13
C TRP A 149 -9.40 11.55 8.65
N VAL A 150 -9.13 10.71 7.65
CA VAL A 150 -7.80 10.59 7.03
C VAL A 150 -7.36 11.93 6.45
N ALA A 151 -8.23 12.62 5.70
CA ALA A 151 -7.92 13.92 5.12
C ALA A 151 -7.70 15.03 6.17
N ASP A 152 -8.38 14.96 7.32
CA ASP A 152 -8.22 15.92 8.42
C ASP A 152 -6.95 15.68 9.24
N ASN A 153 -6.42 14.45 9.24
CA ASN A 153 -5.31 14.06 10.10
C ASN A 153 -4.03 13.66 9.33
N CYS A 154 -4.03 13.75 8.00
CA CYS A 154 -2.91 13.26 7.18
C CYS A 154 -1.60 13.96 7.49
N GLU A 155 -1.60 15.26 7.78
CA GLU A 155 -0.39 15.99 8.17
C GLU A 155 0.12 15.53 9.54
N LYS A 156 -0.78 15.45 10.55
CA LYS A 156 -0.47 15.04 11.93
C LYS A 156 0.18 13.65 11.99
N TYR A 157 -0.35 12.71 11.21
CA TYR A 157 0.11 11.32 11.22
C TYR A 157 0.98 10.95 10.01
N GLN A 158 1.37 11.92 9.19
CA GLN A 158 2.19 11.71 7.98
C GLN A 158 1.56 10.67 7.02
N ILE A 159 0.23 10.66 6.90
CA ILE A 159 -0.48 9.77 5.98
C ILE A 159 -0.19 10.23 4.56
N THR A 160 0.34 9.36 3.72
CA THR A 160 0.70 9.65 2.33
C THR A 160 -0.06 8.80 1.31
N THR A 161 -0.65 7.70 1.79
CA THR A 161 -1.32 6.67 1.01
C THR A 161 -2.54 6.13 1.77
N VAL A 162 -3.56 5.71 1.04
CA VAL A 162 -4.77 5.05 1.54
C VAL A 162 -4.99 3.78 0.73
N ASN A 163 -4.99 2.64 1.43
CA ASN A 163 -5.47 1.36 0.93
C ASN A 163 -6.96 1.24 1.31
N LEU A 164 -7.83 1.57 0.35
CA LEU A 164 -9.28 1.52 0.50
C LEU A 164 -9.76 0.15 0.00
N ALA A 165 -9.84 -0.84 0.88
CA ALA A 165 -10.05 -2.24 0.49
C ALA A 165 -11.45 -2.88 0.69
N PRO A 166 -12.54 -2.13 0.93
CA PRO A 166 -13.89 -2.66 0.73
C PRO A 166 -14.19 -2.89 -0.76
N VAL A 167 -15.08 -3.83 -1.04
CA VAL A 167 -15.65 -4.12 -2.37
C VAL A 167 -17.14 -4.39 -2.23
N ASP A 168 -17.97 -3.86 -3.12
CA ASP A 168 -19.42 -4.11 -3.09
C ASP A 168 -19.87 -5.29 -3.96
N ASP A 169 -18.92 -5.97 -4.60
CA ASP A 169 -19.12 -7.15 -5.44
C ASP A 169 -20.07 -6.95 -6.64
N LEU A 170 -20.20 -5.71 -7.13
CA LEU A 170 -21.07 -5.37 -8.26
C LEU A 170 -20.29 -4.87 -9.48
N GLU A 171 -20.81 -5.15 -10.68
CA GLU A 171 -20.18 -4.75 -11.94
C GLU A 171 -20.62 -3.34 -12.36
N HIS A 172 -19.87 -2.31 -11.95
CA HIS A 172 -20.21 -0.92 -12.29
C HIS A 172 -19.50 -0.45 -13.56
N GLY A 173 -20.28 -0.29 -14.63
CA GLY A 173 -19.82 0.33 -15.89
C GLY A 173 -19.70 1.86 -15.82
N GLU A 174 -20.22 2.50 -14.77
CA GLU A 174 -20.11 3.94 -14.52
C GLU A 174 -19.87 4.21 -13.03
N PRO A 175 -19.28 5.38 -12.67
CA PRO A 175 -19.18 5.79 -11.28
C PRO A 175 -20.52 5.77 -10.54
N VAL A 176 -20.48 5.39 -9.26
CA VAL A 176 -21.67 5.27 -8.43
C VAL A 176 -21.66 6.40 -7.40
N ALA A 177 -22.34 7.49 -7.69
CA ALA A 177 -22.34 8.67 -6.81
C ALA A 177 -22.67 8.29 -5.34
N SER A 178 -21.79 8.70 -4.43
CA SER A 178 -21.98 8.53 -2.98
C SER A 178 -21.14 9.51 -2.17
N ASP A 179 -21.33 9.51 -0.85
CA ASP A 179 -20.68 10.48 0.04
C ASP A 179 -19.15 10.38 0.07
N ILE A 180 -18.56 9.29 -0.43
CA ILE A 180 -17.10 9.14 -0.50
C ILE A 180 -16.47 10.04 -1.57
N ASP A 181 -17.24 10.53 -2.54
CA ASP A 181 -16.73 11.29 -3.67
C ASP A 181 -16.03 12.59 -3.24
N GLN A 182 -16.59 13.28 -2.25
CA GLN A 182 -16.00 14.51 -1.74
C GLN A 182 -14.69 14.26 -0.98
N PRO A 183 -14.63 13.34 0.01
CA PRO A 183 -13.37 12.94 0.64
C PRO A 183 -12.30 12.44 -0.35
N LEU A 184 -12.67 11.63 -1.35
CA LEU A 184 -11.74 11.15 -2.37
C LEU A 184 -11.12 12.31 -3.17
N ARG A 185 -11.95 13.26 -3.65
CA ARG A 185 -11.46 14.46 -4.35
C ARG A 185 -10.53 15.29 -3.45
N ARG A 186 -10.87 15.43 -2.16
CA ARG A 186 -10.04 16.16 -1.20
C ARG A 186 -8.69 15.48 -0.98
N LEU A 187 -8.66 14.16 -0.78
CA LEU A 187 -7.43 13.40 -0.60
C LEU A 187 -6.50 13.53 -1.81
N ARG A 188 -7.05 13.45 -3.03
CA ARG A 188 -6.28 13.71 -4.25
C ARG A 188 -5.68 15.11 -4.29
N ALA A 189 -6.46 16.14 -3.95
CA ALA A 189 -5.99 17.53 -3.91
C ALA A 189 -4.90 17.75 -2.84
N LEU A 190 -4.94 17.00 -1.73
CA LEU A 190 -3.88 16.97 -0.72
C LEU A 190 -2.64 16.17 -1.16
N GLY A 191 -2.65 15.63 -2.37
CA GLY A 191 -1.56 14.82 -2.90
C GLY A 191 -1.47 13.43 -2.27
N ILE A 192 -2.54 12.93 -1.65
CA ILE A 192 -2.61 11.60 -1.03
C ILE A 192 -3.02 10.56 -2.08
N TRP A 193 -2.25 9.49 -2.19
CA TRP A 193 -2.62 8.36 -3.05
C TRP A 193 -3.78 7.60 -2.43
N VAL A 194 -4.85 7.38 -3.19
CA VAL A 194 -5.99 6.55 -2.77
C VAL A 194 -6.28 5.55 -3.87
N SER A 195 -6.19 4.26 -3.55
CA SER A 195 -6.48 3.18 -4.49
C SER A 195 -7.33 2.09 -3.85
N ALA A 196 -8.09 1.39 -4.69
CA ALA A 196 -9.02 0.35 -4.30
C ALA A 196 -8.92 -0.87 -5.23
N PRO A 197 -9.20 -2.08 -4.72
CA PRO A 197 -9.27 -3.30 -5.51
C PRO A 197 -10.39 -3.24 -6.55
N ALA A 198 -10.11 -3.66 -7.79
CA ALA A 198 -11.11 -3.71 -8.86
C ALA A 198 -12.24 -4.74 -8.61
N GLY A 199 -11.95 -5.80 -7.85
CA GLY A 199 -12.88 -6.90 -7.55
C GLY A 199 -12.39 -8.26 -8.07
N ASN A 200 -13.00 -9.33 -7.56
CA ASN A 200 -12.54 -10.72 -7.74
C ASN A 200 -13.54 -11.61 -8.52
N HIS A 201 -14.44 -11.02 -9.31
CA HIS A 201 -15.66 -11.67 -9.83
C HIS A 201 -15.57 -12.10 -11.30
N THR A 202 -14.49 -11.76 -11.99
CA THR A 202 -14.30 -11.97 -13.43
C THR A 202 -15.12 -11.06 -14.34
N PHE A 203 -15.59 -9.93 -13.80
CA PHE A 203 -16.30 -8.89 -14.53
C PHE A 203 -15.48 -8.36 -15.71
N THR A 204 -16.17 -7.93 -16.76
CA THR A 204 -15.55 -7.42 -18.01
C THR A 204 -16.15 -6.10 -18.48
N GLN A 205 -17.33 -5.74 -17.98
CA GLN A 205 -18.06 -4.53 -18.32
C GLN A 205 -18.01 -3.46 -17.22
N GLY A 206 -17.40 -3.77 -16.08
CA GLY A 206 -17.30 -2.86 -14.94
C GLY A 206 -16.33 -3.36 -13.88
N ILE A 207 -16.23 -2.60 -12.79
CA ILE A 207 -15.46 -2.94 -11.58
C ILE A 207 -16.26 -2.57 -10.35
N SER A 208 -15.88 -3.15 -9.21
CA SER A 208 -16.56 -2.93 -7.93
C SER A 208 -16.42 -1.49 -7.42
N TRP A 209 -17.40 -1.03 -6.66
CA TRP A 209 -17.27 0.15 -5.83
C TRP A 209 -16.39 -0.20 -4.61
N PRO A 210 -15.48 0.69 -4.15
CA PRO A 210 -15.28 2.08 -4.56
C PRO A 210 -14.26 2.29 -5.70
N ALA A 211 -13.66 1.24 -6.26
CA ALA A 211 -12.67 1.37 -7.34
C ALA A 211 -13.24 2.02 -8.61
N CYS A 212 -14.54 1.90 -8.88
CA CYS A 212 -15.20 2.58 -10.01
C CYS A 212 -15.25 4.11 -9.91
N GLN A 213 -14.83 4.72 -8.79
CA GLN A 213 -14.90 6.17 -8.62
C GLN A 213 -13.78 6.92 -9.33
N PRO A 214 -14.06 8.06 -10.00
CA PRO A 214 -13.03 8.90 -10.63
C PRO A 214 -11.97 9.41 -9.64
N SER A 215 -12.36 9.56 -8.37
CA SER A 215 -11.60 9.82 -7.13
C SER A 215 -10.53 8.80 -6.73
N CYS A 216 -10.64 7.57 -7.22
CA CYS A 216 -9.96 6.40 -6.70
C CYS A 216 -9.19 5.70 -7.82
N ILE A 217 -7.96 5.29 -7.55
CA ILE A 217 -7.16 4.53 -8.52
C ILE A 217 -7.59 3.06 -8.45
N ALA A 218 -8.04 2.51 -9.57
CA ALA A 218 -8.53 1.13 -9.67
C ALA A 218 -7.38 0.16 -9.93
N ILE A 219 -7.16 -0.78 -9.01
CA ILE A 219 -6.07 -1.76 -9.10
C ILE A 219 -6.61 -3.16 -9.41
N GLY A 220 -6.24 -3.68 -10.59
CA GLY A 220 -6.49 -5.06 -11.00
C GLY A 220 -5.33 -5.99 -10.65
N ALA A 221 -5.36 -7.22 -11.16
CA ALA A 221 -4.32 -8.20 -10.88
C ALA A 221 -3.85 -8.96 -12.14
N VAL A 222 -2.58 -9.37 -12.14
CA VAL A 222 -2.10 -10.47 -12.99
C VAL A 222 -1.76 -11.69 -12.12
N THR A 223 -1.85 -12.89 -12.70
CA THR A 223 -1.46 -14.12 -12.00
C THR A 223 0.03 -14.05 -11.66
N PRO A 224 0.45 -14.22 -10.40
CA PRO A 224 1.88 -14.25 -10.07
C PRO A 224 2.67 -15.26 -10.91
N GLY A 225 3.76 -14.80 -11.52
CA GLY A 225 4.61 -15.61 -12.40
C GLY A 225 4.13 -15.71 -13.85
N ALA A 226 3.02 -15.06 -14.22
CA ALA A 226 2.52 -15.02 -15.59
C ALA A 226 1.91 -13.65 -15.93
N ASP A 227 2.25 -13.11 -17.10
CA ASP A 227 1.62 -11.90 -17.63
C ASP A 227 0.21 -12.22 -18.18
N ARG A 228 -0.68 -12.62 -17.27
CA ARG A 228 -2.09 -12.93 -17.55
C ARG A 228 -2.96 -12.18 -16.56
N VAL A 229 -3.72 -11.21 -17.07
CA VAL A 229 -4.71 -10.50 -16.28
C VAL A 229 -5.79 -11.49 -15.83
N HIS A 230 -6.18 -11.43 -14.57
CA HIS A 230 -7.20 -12.30 -14.00
C HIS A 230 -8.09 -11.49 -13.05
N LEU A 231 -9.22 -12.09 -12.66
CA LEU A 231 -10.28 -11.43 -11.90
C LEU A 231 -11.02 -10.40 -12.77
N ASP A 232 -11.45 -9.27 -12.20
CA ASP A 232 -12.15 -8.24 -12.97
C ASP A 232 -11.20 -7.59 -13.99
N ARG A 233 -11.68 -7.40 -15.23
CA ARG A 233 -10.89 -7.09 -16.44
C ARG A 233 -11.58 -6.02 -17.29
N SER A 234 -11.82 -4.86 -16.69
CA SER A 234 -12.49 -3.73 -17.35
C SER A 234 -11.49 -2.64 -17.76
N ALA A 235 -11.85 -1.84 -18.76
CA ALA A 235 -11.11 -0.66 -19.19
C ALA A 235 -10.99 0.43 -18.09
N LYS A 236 -11.75 0.31 -16.99
CA LYS A 236 -11.65 1.17 -15.82
C LYS A 236 -10.45 0.89 -14.91
N ILE A 237 -9.74 -0.23 -15.10
CA ILE A 237 -8.56 -0.55 -14.30
C ILE A 237 -7.40 0.34 -14.74
N ASP A 238 -6.82 1.06 -13.78
CA ASP A 238 -5.70 1.98 -14.03
C ASP A 238 -4.35 1.26 -14.10
N LEU A 239 -4.19 0.21 -13.29
CA LEU A 239 -2.93 -0.54 -13.17
C LEU A 239 -3.23 -1.98 -12.77
N VAL A 240 -2.48 -2.94 -13.30
CA VAL A 240 -2.50 -4.33 -12.83
C VAL A 240 -1.23 -4.65 -12.06
N VAL A 241 -1.34 -5.40 -10.97
CA VAL A 241 -0.19 -5.79 -10.14
C VAL A 241 -0.19 -7.31 -9.94
N PRO A 242 0.98 -7.99 -9.96
CA PRO A 242 1.03 -9.42 -9.64
C PRO A 242 0.49 -9.69 -8.25
N ALA A 243 -0.60 -10.44 -8.14
CA ALA A 243 -1.18 -10.90 -6.88
C ALA A 243 -2.27 -11.94 -7.12
N GLY A 244 -2.52 -12.81 -6.13
CA GLY A 244 -3.62 -13.77 -6.17
C GLY A 244 -5.02 -13.15 -5.99
N ALA A 245 -5.11 -11.95 -5.43
CA ALA A 245 -6.35 -11.22 -5.19
C ALA A 245 -6.14 -9.71 -5.38
N THR A 246 -7.20 -8.98 -5.73
CA THR A 246 -7.09 -7.53 -5.99
C THR A 246 -6.82 -6.70 -4.72
N SER A 247 -7.19 -7.17 -3.52
CA SER A 247 -6.82 -6.49 -2.27
C SER A 247 -5.30 -6.51 -2.03
N SER A 248 -4.65 -7.65 -2.31
CA SER A 248 -3.19 -7.76 -2.26
C SER A 248 -2.51 -6.94 -3.36
N SER A 249 -3.07 -6.91 -4.57
CA SER A 249 -2.55 -6.08 -5.67
C SER A 249 -2.60 -4.59 -5.29
N ASN A 250 -3.70 -4.14 -4.67
CA ASN A 250 -3.87 -2.78 -4.16
C ASN A 250 -2.85 -2.40 -3.08
N ALA A 251 -2.59 -3.31 -2.13
CA ALA A 251 -1.61 -3.10 -1.07
C ALA A 251 -0.17 -2.96 -1.63
N ILE A 252 0.21 -3.78 -2.62
CA ILE A 252 1.51 -3.67 -3.30
C ILE A 252 1.61 -2.30 -4.01
N ALA A 253 0.58 -1.87 -4.74
CA ALA A 253 0.54 -0.57 -5.40
C ALA A 253 0.72 0.59 -4.39
N CYS A 254 0.02 0.54 -3.26
CA CYS A 254 0.17 1.51 -2.18
C CYS A 254 1.61 1.59 -1.67
N GLY A 255 2.27 0.44 -1.45
CA GLY A 255 3.66 0.40 -1.01
C GLY A 255 4.61 1.02 -2.04
N THR A 256 4.40 0.73 -3.33
CA THR A 256 5.21 1.35 -4.40
C THR A 256 4.99 2.85 -4.51
N ALA A 257 3.77 3.35 -4.30
CA ALA A 257 3.49 4.78 -4.28
C ALA A 257 4.30 5.50 -3.17
N MET A 258 4.48 4.87 -2.00
CA MET A 258 5.32 5.41 -0.92
C MET A 258 6.80 5.44 -1.33
N LEU A 259 7.28 4.41 -2.03
CA LEU A 259 8.67 4.36 -2.48
C LEU A 259 8.96 5.42 -3.55
N LEU A 260 8.04 5.59 -4.51
CA LEU A 260 8.17 6.63 -5.53
C LEU A 260 8.10 8.03 -4.93
N ARG A 261 7.22 8.28 -3.95
CA ARG A 261 7.20 9.56 -3.22
C ARG A 261 8.55 9.86 -2.58
N GLU A 262 9.15 8.87 -1.91
CA GLU A 262 10.46 9.01 -1.30
C GLU A 262 11.54 9.27 -2.35
N ALA A 263 11.53 8.53 -3.46
CA ALA A 263 12.47 8.71 -4.57
C ALA A 263 12.37 10.13 -5.15
N ILE A 264 11.16 10.61 -5.44
CA ILE A 264 10.89 11.97 -5.93
C ILE A 264 11.48 13.01 -4.98
N ALA A 265 11.26 12.88 -3.67
CA ALA A 265 11.80 13.81 -2.67
C ALA A 265 13.34 13.81 -2.65
N LYS A 266 13.98 12.64 -2.74
CA LYS A 266 15.44 12.50 -2.69
C LYS A 266 16.14 12.94 -3.97
N THR A 267 15.50 12.76 -5.12
CA THR A 267 16.08 13.10 -6.43
C THR A 267 15.61 14.46 -6.95
N LYS A 268 14.66 15.11 -6.26
CA LYS A 268 14.00 16.34 -6.71
C LYS A 268 13.42 16.20 -8.12
N PHE A 269 12.90 15.02 -8.45
CA PHE A 269 12.25 14.76 -9.73
C PHE A 269 11.04 15.70 -9.90
N ASP A 270 10.93 16.33 -11.07
CA ASP A 270 9.86 17.26 -11.41
C ASP A 270 8.57 16.51 -11.79
N TRP A 271 7.89 15.99 -10.77
CA TRP A 271 6.70 15.14 -10.93
C TRP A 271 5.52 15.90 -11.57
N GLN A 272 5.51 17.23 -11.50
CA GLN A 272 4.46 18.06 -12.09
C GLN A 272 4.39 17.92 -13.62
N GLN A 273 5.46 17.42 -14.26
CA GLN A 273 5.45 17.10 -15.70
C GLN A 273 4.66 15.82 -16.03
N GLU A 274 4.46 14.93 -15.04
CA GLU A 274 3.79 13.64 -15.25
C GLU A 274 2.29 13.68 -14.90
N GLY A 275 1.85 14.63 -14.05
CA GLY A 275 0.44 14.73 -13.68
C GLY A 275 0.08 16.00 -12.89
N PRO A 276 -1.20 16.41 -12.89
CA PRO A 276 -1.64 17.65 -12.24
C PRO A 276 -1.68 17.53 -10.70
N THR A 277 -1.75 16.31 -10.17
CA THR A 277 -1.56 16.02 -8.75
C THR A 277 -0.50 14.95 -8.56
N LEU A 278 0.11 14.90 -7.37
CA LEU A 278 1.14 13.90 -7.07
C LEU A 278 0.63 12.45 -7.26
N PRO A 279 -0.57 12.04 -6.80
CA PRO A 279 -1.09 10.69 -7.05
C PRO A 279 -1.20 10.35 -8.55
N GLU A 280 -1.63 11.29 -9.37
CA GLU A 280 -1.73 11.10 -10.82
C GLU A 280 -0.34 10.98 -11.46
N ALA A 281 0.64 11.77 -11.01
CA ALA A 281 2.03 11.64 -11.44
C ALA A 281 2.63 10.28 -11.05
N LEU A 282 2.38 9.82 -9.81
CA LEU A 282 2.81 8.49 -9.35
C LEU A 282 2.21 7.37 -10.21
N LEU A 283 0.91 7.44 -10.49
CA LEU A 283 0.23 6.46 -11.34
C LEU A 283 0.80 6.50 -12.76
N LYS A 284 1.00 7.70 -13.32
CA LYS A 284 1.54 7.88 -14.67
C LYS A 284 2.93 7.27 -14.79
N ILE A 285 3.80 7.44 -13.79
CA ILE A 285 5.13 6.82 -13.75
C ILE A 285 4.98 5.29 -13.78
N MET A 286 4.16 4.71 -12.90
CA MET A 286 3.94 3.25 -12.86
C MET A 286 3.41 2.71 -14.20
N GLN A 287 2.50 3.43 -14.87
CA GLN A 287 1.96 3.04 -16.17
C GLN A 287 3.00 3.17 -17.29
N LYS A 288 3.79 4.24 -17.30
CA LYS A 288 4.80 4.53 -18.32
C LYS A 288 5.93 3.51 -18.31
N THR A 289 6.32 3.05 -17.11
CA THR A 289 7.41 2.09 -16.92
C THR A 289 6.93 0.65 -16.82
N GLY A 290 5.61 0.44 -16.71
CA GLY A 290 5.00 -0.86 -16.56
C GLY A 290 5.05 -1.71 -17.84
N THR A 291 5.13 -3.02 -17.66
CA THR A 291 5.09 -4.01 -18.76
C THR A 291 3.69 -4.06 -19.37
N GLU A 292 3.59 -4.03 -20.70
CA GLU A 292 2.31 -4.25 -21.38
C GLU A 292 1.83 -5.69 -21.22
N VAL A 293 0.58 -5.86 -20.84
CA VAL A 293 -0.06 -7.17 -20.73
C VAL A 293 -1.35 -7.15 -21.55
N ALA A 294 -1.34 -7.84 -22.68
CA ALA A 294 -2.54 -8.06 -23.47
C ALA A 294 -3.45 -9.07 -22.76
N ASP A 295 -4.73 -8.76 -22.66
CA ASP A 295 -5.77 -9.70 -22.21
C ASP A 295 -6.67 -10.07 -23.38
N PRO A 296 -6.44 -11.22 -24.03
CA PRO A 296 -7.29 -11.68 -25.13
C PRO A 296 -8.75 -11.86 -24.73
N GLY A 297 -9.06 -12.06 -23.44
CA GLY A 297 -10.42 -12.26 -22.96
C GLY A 297 -11.28 -11.00 -23.02
N SER A 298 -10.73 -9.84 -22.68
CA SER A 298 -11.41 -8.54 -22.79
C SER A 298 -11.06 -7.77 -24.07
N GLY A 299 -9.97 -8.13 -24.75
CA GLY A 299 -9.41 -7.36 -25.87
C GLY A 299 -8.63 -6.11 -25.44
N LEU A 300 -8.38 -5.94 -24.15
CA LEU A 300 -7.69 -4.80 -23.57
C LEU A 300 -6.19 -5.06 -23.40
N THR A 301 -5.41 -3.98 -23.28
CA THR A 301 -4.00 -4.04 -22.88
C THR A 301 -3.81 -3.21 -21.61
N PHE A 302 -3.23 -3.82 -20.59
CA PHE A 302 -2.98 -3.20 -19.30
C PHE A 302 -1.49 -2.91 -19.08
N ARG A 303 -1.20 -2.03 -18.13
CA ARG A 303 0.17 -1.80 -17.63
C ARG A 303 0.36 -2.55 -16.33
N ARG A 304 1.27 -3.52 -16.34
CA ARG A 304 1.68 -4.26 -15.14
C ARG A 304 2.79 -3.52 -14.42
N LEU A 305 2.64 -3.38 -13.11
CA LEU A 305 3.65 -2.78 -12.26
C LEU A 305 5.02 -3.48 -12.37
N ASP A 306 6.05 -2.66 -12.55
CA ASP A 306 7.46 -3.01 -12.38
C ASP A 306 8.09 -1.94 -11.45
N VAL A 307 8.37 -2.33 -10.21
CA VAL A 307 8.83 -1.40 -9.17
C VAL A 307 10.22 -0.86 -9.47
N VAL A 308 11.11 -1.68 -10.04
CA VAL A 308 12.47 -1.25 -10.37
C VAL A 308 12.43 -0.27 -11.54
N ALA A 309 11.66 -0.55 -12.58
CA ALA A 309 11.56 0.35 -13.73
C ALA A 309 10.98 1.72 -13.33
N ALA A 310 9.99 1.74 -12.45
CA ALA A 310 9.41 2.98 -11.93
C ALA A 310 10.43 3.80 -11.11
N LEU A 311 11.20 3.16 -10.23
CA LEU A 311 12.25 3.83 -9.45
C LEU A 311 13.40 4.29 -10.36
N ASP A 312 13.84 3.44 -11.29
CA ASP A 312 14.90 3.77 -12.26
C ASP A 312 14.57 5.03 -13.04
N TYR A 313 13.31 5.15 -13.48
CA TYR A 313 12.83 6.34 -14.17
C TYR A 313 12.97 7.61 -13.32
N VAL A 314 12.52 7.59 -12.07
CA VAL A 314 12.60 8.74 -11.15
C VAL A 314 14.05 9.09 -10.79
N PHE A 315 14.91 8.08 -10.59
CA PHE A 315 16.32 8.31 -10.24
C PHE A 315 17.16 8.79 -11.43
N ALA A 316 16.87 8.32 -12.65
CA ALA A 316 17.58 8.75 -13.85
C ALA A 316 17.20 10.17 -14.31
N ASN A 317 15.98 10.61 -14.01
CA ASN A 317 15.44 11.90 -14.44
C ASN A 317 15.33 12.92 -13.29
N GLY A 318 15.88 12.62 -12.12
CA GLY A 318 16.00 13.59 -11.03
C GLY A 318 16.99 14.69 -11.35
N ALA A 319 16.91 15.81 -10.63
CA ALA A 319 17.89 16.87 -10.75
C ALA A 319 19.28 16.33 -10.37
N SER A 320 20.26 16.48 -11.28
CA SER A 320 21.66 16.16 -10.97
C SER A 320 22.09 17.01 -9.77
N ARG A 321 22.69 16.36 -8.77
CA ARG A 321 23.24 17.04 -7.59
C ARG A 321 24.32 18.04 -7.97
#